data_AF-A0A2J6I229-F1
#
_entry.id   AF-A0A2J6I229-F1
#
_cell.length_a   1.000
_cell.length_b   1.000
_cell.length_c   1.000
_cell.angle_alpha   90.00
_cell.angle_beta   90.00
_cell.angle_gamma   90.00
#
_symmetry.space_group_name_H-M   'P 1'
#
loop_
_entity.id
_entity.type
_entity.pdbx_description
1 polymer ?
#
loop_
_entity_poly.entity_id
_entity_poly.type
_entity_poly.pdbx_seq_one_letter_code
_entity_poly.pdbx_strand_id
1 'polypeptide(L)'
;KETLVYLGALMAITDLMVDDHQIDSQRISILLSGDYHKLNKCFAIEKIFILYHDKLLTSIDATKANFIKDFSIRKPQIDSNSQLKKNVSEAEIHELIRNKGGTAILLTASLLFEITEKNKAAFYQLGAFIQYLNDSQDMYKDMNAGITTFVSFCTNYNQVNERLKLEFDKTTTLLQQTEYETGDLYRLIFYLQALYVGVLYKNTEFAKITGNRIDNLSQPQLSKDQFRTKIFTPSSLRFCIPRILSFRNPQV
;
A
#
# COMPACT_ATOMS: atom_id res chain seq x y z
N LYS A 1 18.52 -4.50 9.70
CA LYS A 1 17.71 -5.66 9.24
C LYS A 1 16.65 -6.01 10.29
N GLU A 2 17.02 -6.22 11.55
CA GLU A 2 16.09 -6.50 12.65
C GLU A 2 15.03 -5.38 12.85
N THR A 3 15.44 -4.12 12.80
CA THR A 3 14.54 -2.95 12.87
C THR A 3 13.43 -2.97 11.82
N LEU A 4 13.71 -3.44 10.60
CA LEU A 4 12.70 -3.55 9.55
C LEU A 4 11.69 -4.66 9.83
N VAL A 5 12.11 -5.73 10.51
CA VAL A 5 11.21 -6.80 10.96
C VAL A 5 10.24 -6.24 11.99
N TYR A 6 10.74 -5.47 12.96
CA TYR A 6 9.88 -4.84 13.96
C TYR A 6 8.92 -3.83 13.32
N LEU A 7 9.39 -2.96 12.44
CA LEU A 7 8.51 -2.02 11.74
C LEU A 7 7.45 -2.75 10.89
N GLY A 8 7.85 -3.74 10.09
CA GLY A 8 6.92 -4.50 9.26
C GLY A 8 5.86 -5.23 10.09
N ALA A 9 6.26 -5.80 11.23
CA ALA A 9 5.33 -6.41 12.17
C ALA A 9 4.35 -5.38 12.76
N LEU A 10 4.83 -4.18 13.15
CA LEU A 10 3.94 -3.12 13.65
C LEU A 10 2.96 -2.65 12.60
N MET A 11 3.39 -2.50 11.34
CA MET A 11 2.49 -2.15 10.23
C MET A 11 1.40 -3.19 10.06
N ALA A 12 1.75 -4.48 10.04
CA ALA A 12 0.80 -5.58 9.91
C ALA A 12 -0.15 -5.71 11.13
N ILE A 13 0.38 -5.58 12.35
CA ILE A 13 -0.42 -5.61 13.58
C ILE A 13 -1.39 -4.43 13.60
N THR A 14 -0.97 -3.25 13.16
CA THR A 14 -1.87 -2.09 13.12
C THR A 14 -2.98 -2.27 12.09
N ASP A 15 -2.66 -2.84 10.92
CA ASP A 15 -3.67 -3.20 9.92
C ASP A 15 -4.71 -4.17 10.49
N LEU A 16 -4.28 -5.23 11.20
CA LEU A 16 -5.19 -6.15 11.90
C LEU A 16 -6.01 -5.47 13.01
N MET A 17 -5.39 -4.57 13.77
CA MET A 17 -6.10 -3.84 14.84
C MET A 17 -7.22 -2.96 14.26
N VAL A 18 -7.01 -2.34 13.09
CA VAL A 18 -7.99 -1.48 12.42
C VAL A 18 -9.04 -2.32 11.70
N ASP A 19 -8.62 -3.19 10.78
CA ASP A 19 -9.51 -3.89 9.86
C ASP A 19 -10.33 -4.99 10.56
N ASP A 20 -9.67 -5.83 11.38
CA ASP A 20 -10.28 -7.04 11.94
C ASP A 20 -10.81 -6.83 13.36
N HIS A 21 -10.07 -6.08 14.18
CA HIS A 21 -10.43 -5.84 15.59
C HIS A 21 -11.20 -4.54 15.83
N GLN A 22 -11.28 -3.65 14.82
CA GLN A 22 -11.98 -2.35 14.89
C GLN A 22 -11.61 -1.55 16.15
N ILE A 23 -10.32 -1.59 16.54
CA ILE A 23 -9.82 -0.84 17.68
C ILE A 23 -9.99 0.66 17.40
N ASP A 24 -10.48 1.41 18.38
CA ASP A 24 -10.76 2.82 18.20
C ASP A 24 -9.49 3.64 17.91
N SER A 25 -9.65 4.69 17.11
CA SER A 25 -8.54 5.51 16.64
C SER A 25 -7.79 6.23 17.76
N GLN A 26 -8.49 6.61 18.84
CA GLN A 26 -7.87 7.26 19.99
C GLN A 26 -6.93 6.28 20.70
N ARG A 27 -7.34 5.03 20.85
CA ARG A 27 -6.57 3.96 21.47
C ARG A 27 -5.38 3.52 20.62
N ILE A 28 -5.55 3.45 19.30
CA ILE A 28 -4.41 3.31 18.38
C ILE A 28 -3.45 4.48 18.56
N SER A 29 -3.92 5.72 18.63
CA SER A 29 -3.07 6.90 18.85
C SER A 29 -2.24 6.81 20.14
N ILE A 30 -2.82 6.28 21.22
CA ILE A 30 -2.12 6.04 22.49
C ILE A 30 -1.03 4.96 22.34
N LEU A 31 -1.33 3.87 21.65
CA LEU A 31 -0.35 2.79 21.40
C LEU A 31 0.83 3.31 20.56
N LEU A 32 0.54 4.11 19.54
CA LEU A 32 1.54 4.72 18.66
C LEU A 32 2.41 5.77 19.36
N SER A 33 1.85 6.48 20.36
CA SER A 33 2.60 7.48 21.11
C SER A 33 3.53 6.88 22.16
N GLY A 34 3.34 5.61 22.52
CA GLY A 34 4.02 4.99 23.65
C GLY A 34 3.43 5.37 25.01
N ASP A 35 2.29 6.08 25.06
CA ASP A 35 1.64 6.50 26.30
C ASP A 35 0.81 5.36 26.93
N TYR A 36 1.37 4.16 27.02
CA TYR A 36 0.64 2.95 27.43
C TYR A 36 -0.03 3.05 28.79
N HIS A 37 0.50 3.90 29.67
CA HIS A 37 -0.09 4.19 30.98
C HIS A 37 -1.50 4.80 30.90
N LYS A 38 -1.90 5.37 29.76
CA LYS A 38 -3.26 5.88 29.50
C LYS A 38 -4.27 4.77 29.19
N LEU A 39 -3.82 3.51 29.06
CA LEU A 39 -4.67 2.36 28.79
C LEU A 39 -5.10 1.70 30.10
N ASN A 40 -6.40 1.72 30.40
CA ASN A 40 -6.96 1.07 31.59
C ASN A 40 -6.83 -0.47 31.55
N LYS A 41 -6.73 -1.05 30.35
CA LYS A 41 -6.58 -2.49 30.07
C LYS A 41 -5.97 -2.65 28.69
N CYS A 42 -5.15 -3.68 28.47
CA CYS A 42 -4.62 -4.06 27.14
C CYS A 42 -5.15 -5.43 26.70
N PHE A 43 -5.65 -5.50 25.48
CA PHE A 43 -5.97 -6.71 24.73
C PHE A 43 -4.69 -7.43 24.30
N ALA A 44 -4.82 -8.71 23.91
CA ALA A 44 -3.68 -9.54 23.53
C ALA A 44 -2.91 -8.93 22.34
N ILE A 45 -3.62 -8.48 21.30
CA ILE A 45 -3.02 -7.87 20.10
C ILE A 45 -2.20 -6.61 20.42
N GLU A 46 -2.66 -5.82 21.39
CA GLU A 46 -1.99 -4.59 21.79
C GLU A 46 -0.76 -4.87 22.65
N LYS A 47 -0.77 -5.94 23.45
CA LYS A 47 0.43 -6.39 24.16
C LYS A 47 1.52 -6.82 23.18
N ILE A 48 1.13 -7.48 22.09
CA ILE A 48 2.05 -7.82 21.00
C ILE A 48 2.54 -6.53 20.33
N PHE A 49 1.65 -5.58 20.03
CA PHE A 49 2.03 -4.28 19.49
C PHE A 49 3.07 -3.59 20.38
N ILE A 50 2.81 -3.47 21.69
CA ILE A 50 3.71 -2.85 22.67
C ILE A 50 5.08 -3.53 22.67
N LEU A 51 5.11 -4.87 22.69
CA LEU A 51 6.36 -5.64 22.66
C LEU A 51 7.21 -5.29 21.42
N TYR A 52 6.61 -5.29 20.24
CA TYR A 52 7.31 -4.98 18.99
C TYR A 52 7.69 -3.50 18.89
N HIS A 53 6.89 -2.61 19.46
CA HIS A 53 7.15 -1.18 19.46
C HIS A 53 8.34 -0.85 20.37
N ASP A 54 8.39 -1.40 21.57
CA ASP A 54 9.53 -1.23 22.48
C ASP A 54 10.81 -1.82 21.87
N LYS A 55 10.72 -2.97 21.19
CA LYS A 55 11.85 -3.56 20.46
C LYS A 55 12.31 -2.69 19.30
N LEU A 56 11.38 -2.09 18.55
CA LEU A 56 11.72 -1.13 17.50
C LEU A 56 12.48 0.07 18.08
N LEU A 57 11.90 0.73 19.09
CA LEU A 57 12.46 1.96 19.67
C LEU A 57 13.83 1.74 20.34
N THR A 58 14.06 0.56 20.92
CA THR A 58 15.36 0.21 21.51
C THR A 58 16.41 -0.21 20.48
N SER A 59 15.99 -0.53 19.24
CA SER A 59 16.88 -0.94 18.14
C SER A 59 17.35 0.21 17.24
N ILE A 60 16.95 1.45 17.53
CA ILE A 60 17.24 2.64 16.71
C ILE A 60 17.78 3.79 17.57
N ASP A 61 18.47 4.73 16.93
CA ASP A 61 18.92 5.96 17.59
C ASP A 61 17.76 6.92 17.91
N ALA A 62 18.04 7.89 18.78
CA ALA A 62 17.04 8.86 19.24
C ALA A 62 16.45 9.72 18.11
N THR A 63 17.23 10.02 17.07
CA THR A 63 16.76 10.81 15.91
C THR A 63 15.71 10.03 15.13
N LYS A 64 15.97 8.75 14.83
CA LYS A 64 14.99 7.86 14.20
C LYS A 64 13.80 7.59 15.10
N ALA A 65 14.01 7.42 16.40
CA ALA A 65 12.91 7.22 17.36
C ALA A 65 11.98 8.43 17.40
N ASN A 66 12.51 9.66 17.40
CA ASN A 66 11.72 10.88 17.34
C ASN A 66 10.99 10.98 16.00
N PHE A 67 11.69 10.71 14.87
CA PHE A 67 11.04 10.66 13.57
C PHE A 67 9.88 9.66 13.58
N ILE A 68 10.05 8.42 14.03
CA ILE A 68 8.97 7.42 14.08
C ILE A 68 7.83 7.85 15.00
N LYS A 69 8.10 8.55 16.11
CA LYS A 69 7.07 9.09 17.00
C LYS A 69 6.31 10.27 16.38
N ASP A 70 6.97 11.10 15.59
CA ASP A 70 6.39 12.27 14.92
C ASP A 70 5.66 11.87 13.64
N PHE A 71 6.25 10.95 12.87
CA PHE A 71 5.64 10.26 11.74
C PHE A 71 4.65 9.20 12.14
N SER A 72 4.53 8.90 13.45
CA SER A 72 3.77 7.76 13.96
C SER A 72 2.41 7.79 13.32
N ILE A 73 2.16 6.86 12.38
CA ILE A 73 1.00 6.00 12.04
C ILE A 73 -0.43 6.60 12.24
N ARG A 74 -0.57 7.81 12.75
CA ARG A 74 -1.72 8.48 13.35
C ARG A 74 -2.65 9.11 12.35
N LYS A 75 -2.18 9.47 11.15
CA LYS A 75 -3.03 10.21 10.20
C LYS A 75 -3.60 9.27 9.13
N PRO A 76 -2.78 8.56 8.35
CA PRO A 76 -3.32 7.82 7.21
C PRO A 76 -4.14 6.57 7.57
N GLN A 77 -3.81 5.88 8.68
CA GLN A 77 -4.54 4.69 9.12
C GLN A 77 -5.74 5.01 10.03
N ILE A 78 -5.73 6.16 10.70
CA ILE A 78 -6.92 6.65 11.41
C ILE A 78 -7.93 7.25 10.41
N ASP A 79 -7.42 7.92 9.38
CA ASP A 79 -8.24 8.51 8.32
C ASP A 79 -8.77 7.47 7.33
N SER A 80 -8.29 6.22 7.30
CA SER A 80 -8.88 5.16 6.46
C SER A 80 -10.32 4.82 6.87
N ASN A 81 -10.73 5.10 8.11
CA ASN A 81 -12.13 5.05 8.53
C ASN A 81 -13.03 5.99 7.70
N SER A 82 -12.46 7.03 7.06
CA SER A 82 -13.21 7.85 6.12
C SER A 82 -13.59 7.09 4.85
N GLN A 83 -12.82 6.08 4.42
CA GLN A 83 -13.15 5.26 3.24
C GLN A 83 -14.44 4.43 3.44
N LEU A 84 -14.86 4.23 4.70
CA LEU A 84 -16.14 3.62 5.07
C LEU A 84 -17.32 4.61 5.05
N LYS A 85 -17.07 5.91 4.85
CA LYS A 85 -18.12 6.94 4.78
C LYS A 85 -18.71 6.99 3.36
N LYS A 86 -20.05 7.06 3.26
CA LYS A 86 -20.78 7.02 1.98
C LYS A 86 -20.54 8.20 1.02
N ASN A 87 -19.87 9.28 1.44
CA ASN A 87 -19.78 10.54 0.67
C ASN A 87 -18.33 11.04 0.52
N VAL A 88 -17.34 10.15 0.34
CA VAL A 88 -15.97 10.59 0.03
C VAL A 88 -15.82 10.82 -1.47
N SER A 89 -15.26 11.98 -1.84
CA SER A 89 -14.94 12.29 -3.23
C SER A 89 -13.75 11.50 -3.74
N GLU A 90 -13.65 11.34 -5.06
CA GLU A 90 -12.52 10.70 -5.71
C GLU A 90 -11.17 11.35 -5.35
N ALA A 91 -11.14 12.70 -5.30
CA ALA A 91 -9.94 13.45 -4.94
C ALA A 91 -9.47 13.14 -3.51
N GLU A 92 -10.41 13.08 -2.56
CA GLU A 92 -10.12 12.71 -1.17
C GLU A 92 -9.61 11.26 -1.08
N ILE A 93 -10.19 10.32 -1.83
CA ILE A 93 -9.71 8.93 -1.88
C ILE A 93 -8.27 8.86 -2.43
N HIS A 94 -7.97 9.59 -3.50
CA HIS A 94 -6.61 9.64 -4.03
C HIS A 94 -5.61 10.25 -3.03
N GLU A 95 -6.01 11.25 -2.25
CA GLU A 95 -5.18 11.82 -1.19
C GLU A 95 -4.95 10.79 -0.06
N LEU A 96 -6.00 10.09 0.38
CA LEU A 96 -5.91 9.05 1.41
C LEU A 96 -4.99 7.90 0.99
N ILE A 97 -5.11 7.41 -0.25
CA ILE A 97 -4.25 6.36 -0.82
C ILE A 97 -2.78 6.81 -0.79
N ARG A 98 -2.51 8.03 -1.25
CA ARG A 98 -1.16 8.60 -1.27
C ARG A 98 -0.60 8.75 0.14
N ASN A 99 -1.40 9.26 1.07
CA ASN A 99 -1.02 9.42 2.46
C ASN A 99 -0.73 8.06 3.11
N LYS A 100 -1.56 7.03 2.88
CA LYS A 100 -1.40 5.68 3.45
C LYS A 100 -0.12 5.02 2.95
N GLY A 101 0.01 4.85 1.64
CA GLY A 101 1.16 4.19 1.05
C GLY A 101 2.45 4.98 1.20
N GLY A 102 2.39 6.29 0.92
CA GLY A 102 3.56 7.17 0.91
C GLY A 102 4.19 7.34 2.29
N THR A 103 3.38 7.52 3.33
CA THR A 103 3.87 7.61 4.71
C THR A 103 4.53 6.30 5.15
N ALA A 104 3.94 5.16 4.79
CA ALA A 104 4.48 3.83 5.12
C ALA A 104 5.88 3.59 4.50
N ILE A 105 6.06 3.96 3.23
CA ILE A 105 7.37 3.83 2.57
C ILE A 105 8.38 4.85 3.11
N LEU A 106 7.97 6.10 3.37
CA LEU A 106 8.88 7.08 4.00
C LEU A 106 9.38 6.62 5.36
N LEU A 107 8.50 6.02 6.17
CA LEU A 107 8.85 5.46 7.48
C LEU A 107 9.84 4.28 7.35
N THR A 108 9.65 3.44 6.34
CA THR A 108 10.58 2.35 6.05
C THR A 108 11.93 2.89 5.58
N ALA A 109 11.90 3.89 4.70
CA ALA A 109 13.08 4.51 4.12
C ALA A 109 13.93 5.25 5.16
N SER A 110 13.30 5.97 6.10
CA SER A 110 13.99 6.69 7.20
C SER A 110 14.78 5.77 8.14
N LEU A 111 14.47 4.48 8.17
CA LEU A 111 15.22 3.48 8.93
C LEU A 111 16.45 2.96 8.18
N LEU A 112 16.46 3.08 6.86
CA LEU A 112 17.50 2.53 5.99
C LEU A 112 18.54 3.56 5.58
N PHE A 113 18.12 4.81 5.36
CA PHE A 113 18.98 5.89 4.90
C PHE A 113 18.37 7.25 5.25
N GLU A 114 19.15 8.31 5.02
CA GLU A 114 18.71 9.68 5.22
C GLU A 114 17.73 10.12 4.12
N ILE A 115 16.62 10.73 4.53
CA ILE A 115 15.59 11.25 3.63
C ILE A 115 15.91 12.71 3.31
N THR A 116 16.20 12.98 2.04
CA THR A 116 16.36 14.33 1.49
C THR A 116 15.08 14.74 0.78
N GLU A 117 14.86 16.04 0.57
CA GLU A 117 13.65 16.47 -0.16
C GLU A 117 13.56 15.89 -1.59
N LYS A 118 14.71 15.60 -2.23
CA LYS A 118 14.75 14.94 -3.55
C LYS A 118 14.26 13.49 -3.51
N ASN A 119 14.73 12.69 -2.55
CA ASN A 119 14.32 11.29 -2.47
C ASN A 119 12.96 11.10 -1.79
N LYS A 120 12.56 12.03 -0.90
CA LYS A 120 11.28 12.01 -0.19
C LYS A 120 10.10 11.98 -1.14
N ALA A 121 10.09 12.85 -2.16
CA ALA A 121 9.02 12.87 -3.15
C ALA A 121 8.92 11.54 -3.91
N ALA A 122 10.07 10.96 -4.29
CA ALA A 122 10.13 9.69 -5.01
C ALA A 122 9.64 8.51 -4.15
N PHE A 123 10.10 8.40 -2.90
CA PHE A 123 9.68 7.34 -1.97
C PHE A 123 8.22 7.48 -1.54
N TYR A 124 7.75 8.70 -1.35
CA TYR A 124 6.34 8.95 -1.06
C TYR A 124 5.45 8.51 -2.22
N GLN A 125 5.82 8.87 -3.45
CA GLN A 125 5.08 8.44 -4.64
C GLN A 125 5.19 6.92 -4.86
N LEU A 126 6.34 6.31 -4.60
CA LEU A 126 6.52 4.85 -4.65
C LEU A 126 5.53 4.15 -3.70
N GLY A 127 5.42 4.64 -2.47
CA GLY A 127 4.45 4.13 -1.52
C GLY A 127 3.01 4.30 -1.97
N ALA A 128 2.66 5.48 -2.50
CA ALA A 128 1.35 5.71 -3.09
C ALA A 128 1.03 4.69 -4.18
N PHE A 129 1.95 4.48 -5.14
CA PHE A 129 1.76 3.52 -6.22
C PHE A 129 1.59 2.08 -5.72
N ILE A 130 2.37 1.67 -4.72
CA ILE A 130 2.18 0.35 -4.07
C ILE A 130 0.77 0.24 -3.47
N GLN A 131 0.23 1.29 -2.86
CA GLN A 131 -1.14 1.28 -2.35
C GLN A 131 -2.19 1.21 -3.47
N TYR A 132 -1.98 1.89 -4.61
CA TYR A 132 -2.86 1.70 -5.78
C TYR A 132 -2.84 0.26 -6.29
N LEU A 133 -1.67 -0.39 -6.32
CA LEU A 133 -1.58 -1.81 -6.66
C LEU A 133 -2.38 -2.67 -5.67
N ASN A 134 -2.26 -2.39 -4.37
CA ASN A 134 -2.98 -3.09 -3.32
C ASN A 134 -4.50 -2.97 -3.49
N ASP A 135 -5.02 -1.74 -3.59
CA ASP A 135 -6.46 -1.47 -3.76
C ASP A 135 -7.02 -2.15 -5.03
N SER A 136 -6.23 -2.20 -6.12
CA SER A 136 -6.61 -2.94 -7.33
C SER A 136 -6.64 -4.45 -7.11
N GLN A 137 -5.76 -4.99 -6.26
CA GLN A 137 -5.72 -6.41 -5.95
C GLN A 137 -6.84 -6.82 -4.99
N ASP A 138 -7.16 -5.97 -4.01
CA ASP A 138 -8.11 -6.26 -2.92
C ASP A 138 -9.54 -5.81 -3.22
N MET A 139 -9.82 -5.32 -4.43
CA MET A 139 -11.14 -4.89 -4.89
C MET A 139 -12.31 -5.80 -4.43
N TYR A 140 -12.20 -7.13 -4.49
CA TYR A 140 -13.26 -8.02 -3.97
C TYR A 140 -13.44 -7.93 -2.44
N LYS A 141 -12.34 -7.91 -1.68
CA LYS A 141 -12.35 -7.76 -0.22
C LYS A 141 -12.98 -6.40 0.12
N ASP A 142 -12.49 -5.35 -0.51
CA ASP A 142 -12.86 -3.97 -0.20
C ASP A 142 -14.31 -3.65 -0.57
N MET A 143 -14.78 -4.10 -1.74
CA MET A 143 -16.18 -3.96 -2.15
C MET A 143 -17.14 -4.66 -1.17
N ASN A 144 -16.82 -5.89 -0.75
CA ASN A 144 -17.66 -6.63 0.21
C ASN A 144 -17.63 -6.02 1.61
N ALA A 145 -16.53 -5.37 2.00
CA ALA A 145 -16.41 -4.63 3.25
C ALA A 145 -17.03 -3.22 3.18
N GLY A 146 -17.53 -2.78 2.01
CA GLY A 146 -18.07 -1.44 1.81
C GLY A 146 -17.00 -0.34 1.86
N ILE A 147 -15.75 -0.68 1.60
CA ILE A 147 -14.62 0.26 1.57
C ILE A 147 -14.58 0.93 0.20
N THR A 148 -14.59 2.26 0.19
CA THR A 148 -14.42 3.04 -1.03
C THR A 148 -12.93 3.19 -1.36
N THR A 149 -12.51 2.71 -2.53
CA THR A 149 -11.14 2.84 -3.05
C THR A 149 -11.16 3.58 -4.40
N PHE A 150 -9.98 3.82 -4.99
CA PHE A 150 -9.94 4.48 -6.32
C PHE A 150 -10.65 3.64 -7.40
N VAL A 151 -10.76 2.32 -7.20
CA VAL A 151 -11.44 1.40 -8.11
C VAL A 151 -12.95 1.64 -8.10
N SER A 152 -13.51 2.09 -6.98
CA SER A 152 -14.94 2.42 -6.84
C SER A 152 -15.40 3.55 -7.76
N PHE A 153 -14.47 4.35 -8.30
CA PHE A 153 -14.74 5.43 -9.25
C PHE A 153 -14.45 5.01 -10.71
N CYS A 154 -14.09 3.75 -10.94
CA CYS A 154 -13.92 3.19 -12.28
C CYS A 154 -15.18 2.42 -12.70
N THR A 155 -15.56 2.52 -13.98
CA THR A 155 -16.68 1.74 -14.53
C THR A 155 -16.22 0.42 -15.16
N ASN A 156 -14.92 0.29 -15.44
CA ASN A 156 -14.33 -0.86 -16.13
C ASN A 156 -12.83 -1.01 -15.79
N TYR A 157 -12.25 -2.18 -16.09
CA TYR A 157 -10.86 -2.47 -15.76
C TYR A 157 -9.84 -1.71 -16.64
N ASN A 158 -10.25 -1.19 -17.80
CA ASN A 158 -9.36 -0.34 -18.59
C ASN A 158 -9.07 0.97 -17.84
N GLN A 159 -10.09 1.59 -17.23
CA GLN A 159 -9.90 2.78 -16.41
C GLN A 159 -9.01 2.52 -15.19
N VAL A 160 -9.16 1.35 -14.55
CA VAL A 160 -8.26 0.94 -13.45
C VAL A 160 -6.81 0.87 -13.96
N ASN A 161 -6.59 0.18 -15.08
CA ASN A 161 -5.26 0.02 -15.67
C ASN A 161 -4.65 1.36 -16.13
N GLU A 162 -5.45 2.28 -16.66
CA GLU A 162 -5.02 3.64 -17.04
C GLU A 162 -4.54 4.44 -15.83
N ARG A 163 -5.26 4.37 -14.70
CA ARG A 163 -4.86 5.02 -13.44
C ARG A 163 -3.59 4.41 -12.87
N LEU A 164 -3.48 3.09 -12.87
CA LEU A 164 -2.26 2.40 -12.44
C LEU A 164 -1.07 2.80 -13.32
N LYS A 165 -1.27 2.91 -14.64
CA LYS A 165 -0.23 3.38 -15.56
C LYS A 165 0.23 4.79 -15.21
N LEU A 166 -0.69 5.72 -14.98
CA LEU A 166 -0.36 7.11 -14.64
C LEU A 166 0.50 7.18 -13.37
N GLU A 167 0.10 6.45 -12.31
CA GLU A 167 0.84 6.42 -11.06
C GLU A 167 2.18 5.67 -11.18
N PHE A 168 2.27 4.64 -12.03
CA PHE A 168 3.54 3.98 -12.37
C PHE A 168 4.49 4.94 -13.08
N ASP A 169 4.04 5.61 -14.15
CA ASP A 169 4.85 6.57 -14.93
C ASP A 169 5.35 7.74 -14.06
N LYS A 170 4.49 8.24 -13.18
CA LYS A 170 4.87 9.27 -12.19
C LYS A 170 5.93 8.77 -11.21
N THR A 171 5.79 7.53 -10.73
CA THR A 171 6.74 6.90 -9.81
C THR A 171 8.10 6.71 -10.47
N THR A 172 8.14 6.18 -11.69
CA THR A 172 9.40 5.94 -12.40
C THR A 172 10.10 7.26 -12.72
N THR A 173 9.36 8.28 -13.15
CA THR A 173 9.91 9.62 -13.41
C THR A 173 10.57 10.21 -12.16
N LEU A 174 9.90 10.15 -11.00
CA LEU A 174 10.47 10.68 -9.75
C LEU A 174 11.68 9.86 -9.27
N LEU A 175 11.64 8.53 -9.39
CA LEU A 175 12.77 7.68 -9.02
C LEU A 175 14.01 8.00 -9.87
N GLN A 176 13.84 8.30 -11.15
CA GLN A 176 14.94 8.66 -12.06
C GLN A 176 15.53 10.05 -11.81
N GLN A 177 14.82 10.92 -11.08
CA GLN A 177 15.32 12.24 -10.68
C GLN A 177 16.12 12.21 -9.37
N THR A 178 16.20 11.04 -8.71
CA THR A 178 17.00 10.86 -7.51
C THR A 178 18.49 10.74 -7.83
N GLU A 179 19.33 10.81 -6.80
CA GLU A 179 20.79 10.73 -6.91
C GLU A 179 21.32 9.29 -6.77
N TYR A 180 20.43 8.29 -6.80
CA TYR A 180 20.83 6.88 -6.67
C TYR A 180 21.47 6.36 -7.96
N GLU A 181 22.37 5.38 -7.80
CA GLU A 181 23.05 4.70 -8.89
C GLU A 181 22.06 4.12 -9.91
N THR A 182 22.31 4.38 -11.21
CA THR A 182 21.42 3.96 -12.30
C THR A 182 21.13 2.47 -12.30
N GLY A 183 22.11 1.64 -11.91
CA GLY A 183 21.95 0.19 -11.81
C GLY A 183 20.98 -0.25 -10.71
N ASP A 184 20.97 0.43 -9.56
CA ASP A 184 20.03 0.16 -8.47
C ASP A 184 18.62 0.62 -8.83
N LEU A 185 18.50 1.82 -9.41
CA LEU A 185 17.22 2.34 -9.91
C LEU A 185 16.62 1.43 -10.99
N TYR A 186 17.44 0.94 -11.92
CA TYR A 186 16.99 -0.02 -12.92
C TYR A 186 16.41 -1.29 -12.29
N ARG A 187 17.12 -1.88 -11.31
CA ARG A 187 16.63 -3.08 -10.59
C ARG A 187 15.32 -2.81 -9.86
N LEU A 188 15.22 -1.69 -9.15
CA LEU A 188 14.01 -1.31 -8.43
C LEU A 188 12.82 -1.14 -9.38
N ILE A 189 12.98 -0.38 -10.46
CA ILE A 189 11.91 -0.14 -11.43
C ILE A 189 11.55 -1.45 -12.16
N PHE A 190 12.51 -2.32 -12.44
CA PHE A 190 12.24 -3.65 -13.01
C PHE A 190 11.35 -4.50 -12.09
N TYR A 191 11.65 -4.56 -10.79
CA TYR A 191 10.80 -5.25 -9.83
C TYR A 191 9.41 -4.63 -9.74
N LEU A 192 9.34 -3.30 -9.77
CA LEU A 192 8.09 -2.57 -9.76
C LEU A 192 7.24 -2.85 -11.00
N GLN A 193 7.86 -2.91 -12.18
CA GLN A 193 7.23 -3.31 -13.43
C GLN A 193 6.69 -4.74 -13.34
N ALA A 194 7.45 -5.67 -12.76
CA ALA A 194 7.00 -7.05 -12.59
C ALA A 194 5.76 -7.15 -11.70
N LEU A 195 5.74 -6.42 -10.57
CA LEU A 195 4.58 -6.32 -9.69
C LEU A 195 3.37 -5.73 -10.42
N TYR A 196 3.58 -4.58 -11.09
CA TYR A 196 2.55 -3.89 -11.87
C TYR A 196 1.93 -4.80 -12.94
N VAL A 197 2.75 -5.49 -13.73
CA VAL A 197 2.27 -6.42 -14.77
C VAL A 197 1.46 -7.58 -14.17
N GLY A 198 1.85 -8.07 -12.98
CA GLY A 198 1.07 -9.06 -12.25
C GLY A 198 -0.34 -8.57 -11.92
N VAL A 199 -0.48 -7.32 -11.49
CA VAL A 199 -1.78 -6.69 -11.21
C VAL A 199 -2.58 -6.48 -12.51
N LEU A 200 -1.95 -6.03 -13.59
CA LEU A 200 -2.61 -5.91 -14.90
C LEU A 200 -3.17 -7.24 -15.40
N TYR A 201 -2.43 -8.34 -15.20
CA TYR A 201 -2.91 -9.67 -15.52
C TYR A 201 -4.16 -10.01 -14.69
N LYS A 202 -4.12 -9.73 -13.39
CA LYS A 202 -5.25 -9.96 -12.49
C LYS A 202 -6.50 -9.21 -12.93
N ASN A 203 -6.35 -7.92 -13.23
CA ASN A 203 -7.43 -7.09 -13.78
C ASN A 203 -7.96 -7.62 -15.11
N THR A 204 -7.08 -8.16 -15.97
CA THR A 204 -7.48 -8.79 -17.24
C THR A 204 -8.32 -10.04 -17.02
N GLU A 205 -7.96 -10.89 -16.04
CA GLU A 205 -8.74 -12.07 -15.71
C GLU A 205 -10.11 -11.70 -15.12
N PHE A 206 -10.16 -10.67 -14.27
CA PHE A 206 -11.43 -10.19 -13.73
C PHE A 206 -12.33 -9.57 -14.80
N ALA A 207 -11.75 -8.79 -15.73
CA ALA A 207 -12.49 -8.26 -16.86
C ALA A 207 -13.14 -9.37 -17.71
N LYS A 208 -12.49 -10.53 -17.88
CA LYS A 208 -13.10 -11.66 -18.59
C LYS A 208 -14.32 -12.23 -17.87
N ILE A 209 -14.27 -12.26 -16.54
CA ILE A 209 -15.34 -12.83 -15.69
C ILE A 209 -16.53 -11.87 -15.61
N THR A 210 -16.29 -10.57 -15.48
CA THR A 210 -17.36 -9.57 -15.27
C THR A 210 -17.84 -8.89 -16.56
N GLY A 211 -17.35 -9.29 -17.73
CA GLY A 211 -17.63 -8.59 -18.98
C GLY A 211 -17.04 -7.18 -19.02
N ASN A 212 -15.89 -6.99 -18.37
CA ASN A 212 -15.15 -5.74 -18.23
C ASN A 212 -15.93 -4.64 -17.50
N ARG A 213 -16.84 -4.99 -16.60
CA ARG A 213 -17.60 -4.03 -15.80
C ARG A 213 -17.17 -4.06 -14.34
N ILE A 214 -17.13 -2.88 -13.73
CA ILE A 214 -16.96 -2.68 -12.29
C ILE A 214 -18.24 -2.01 -11.85
N ASP A 215 -19.16 -2.78 -11.25
CA ASP A 215 -20.45 -2.28 -10.81
C ASP A 215 -20.74 -2.84 -9.43
N ASN A 216 -20.91 -1.95 -8.45
CA ASN A 216 -21.13 -2.30 -7.04
C ASN A 216 -22.47 -3.02 -6.81
N LEU A 217 -23.39 -2.95 -7.78
CA LEU A 217 -24.76 -3.47 -7.65
C LEU A 217 -25.02 -4.73 -8.49
N SER A 218 -24.13 -5.08 -9.43
CA SER A 218 -24.40 -6.12 -10.42
C SER A 218 -23.25 -7.11 -10.65
N GLN A 219 -22.20 -7.08 -9.82
CA GLN A 219 -21.33 -8.25 -9.73
C GLN A 219 -22.21 -9.44 -9.30
N PRO A 220 -22.28 -10.52 -10.10
CA PRO A 220 -22.87 -11.76 -9.61
C PRO A 220 -22.21 -12.10 -8.27
N GLN A 221 -22.87 -12.88 -7.40
CA GLN A 221 -22.25 -13.44 -6.19
C GLN A 221 -21.05 -14.32 -6.56
N LEU A 222 -19.97 -13.68 -6.97
CA LEU A 222 -18.73 -14.29 -7.38
C LEU A 222 -18.07 -14.72 -6.08
N SER A 223 -17.84 -16.02 -5.96
CA SER A 223 -17.12 -16.58 -4.83
C SER A 223 -15.69 -16.01 -4.80
N LYS A 224 -15.11 -15.91 -3.60
CA LYS A 224 -13.70 -15.52 -3.41
C LYS A 224 -12.74 -16.31 -4.32
N ASP A 225 -13.05 -17.57 -4.62
CA ASP A 225 -12.24 -18.43 -5.47
C ASP A 225 -12.23 -18.01 -6.94
N GLN A 226 -13.28 -17.34 -7.43
CA GLN A 226 -13.31 -16.76 -8.77
C GLN A 226 -12.41 -15.53 -8.88
N PHE A 227 -12.08 -14.89 -7.75
CA PHE A 227 -11.11 -13.79 -7.68
C PHE A 227 -9.66 -14.27 -7.42
N ARG A 228 -9.42 -15.58 -7.30
CA ARG A 228 -8.07 -16.14 -7.17
C ARG A 228 -7.47 -16.41 -8.55
N THR A 229 -6.59 -15.53 -8.97
CA THR A 229 -5.79 -15.75 -10.20
C THR A 229 -4.65 -16.72 -9.95
N LYS A 230 -4.57 -17.77 -10.75
CA LYS A 230 -3.46 -18.73 -10.74
C LYS A 230 -2.23 -18.10 -11.41
N ILE A 231 -1.24 -17.74 -10.59
CA ILE A 231 -0.07 -16.94 -11.00
C ILE A 231 0.97 -17.67 -11.88
N PHE A 232 0.90 -19.00 -11.99
CA PHE A 232 1.82 -19.79 -12.83
C PHE A 232 1.08 -20.67 -13.83
N THR A 233 0.15 -20.06 -14.58
CA THR A 233 -0.53 -20.73 -15.69
C THR A 233 0.13 -20.38 -17.02
N PRO A 234 -0.02 -21.19 -18.09
CA PRO A 234 0.45 -20.79 -19.41
C PRO A 234 -0.09 -19.43 -19.86
N SER A 235 -1.34 -19.10 -19.50
CA SER A 235 -1.95 -17.79 -19.77
C SER A 235 -1.26 -16.65 -19.03
N SER A 236 -0.96 -16.82 -17.73
CA SER A 236 -0.25 -15.80 -16.95
C SER A 236 1.17 -15.59 -17.48
N LEU A 237 1.89 -16.67 -17.79
CA LEU A 237 3.25 -16.59 -18.33
C LEU A 237 3.28 -15.89 -19.71
N ARG A 238 2.35 -16.24 -20.61
CA ARG A 238 2.21 -15.59 -21.93
C ARG A 238 1.85 -14.11 -21.81
N PHE A 239 1.06 -13.73 -20.81
CA PHE A 239 0.72 -12.32 -20.60
C PHE A 239 1.87 -11.54 -19.95
N CYS A 240 2.45 -12.07 -18.87
CA CYS A 240 3.38 -11.36 -18.02
C CYS A 240 4.80 -11.31 -18.58
N ILE A 241 5.36 -12.44 -19.00
CA ILE A 241 6.78 -12.52 -19.38
C ILE A 241 7.13 -11.50 -20.48
N PRO A 242 6.39 -11.40 -21.60
CA PRO A 242 6.74 -10.44 -22.64
C PRO A 242 6.69 -8.98 -22.16
N ARG A 243 5.75 -8.64 -21.27
CA ARG A 243 5.57 -7.28 -20.73
C ARG A 243 6.61 -6.91 -19.67
N ILE A 244 7.08 -7.90 -18.93
CA ILE A 244 8.18 -7.73 -17.97
C ILE A 244 9.50 -7.58 -18.74
N LEU A 245 9.74 -8.43 -19.74
CA LEU A 245 10.97 -8.40 -20.54
C LEU A 245 11.01 -7.25 -21.56
N SER A 246 9.85 -6.69 -21.94
CA SER A 246 9.80 -5.47 -22.74
C SER A 246 10.16 -4.22 -21.95
N PHE A 247 10.47 -4.33 -20.66
CA PHE A 247 10.98 -3.23 -19.86
C PHE A 247 12.34 -2.77 -20.42
N ARG A 248 12.31 -1.63 -21.11
CA ARG A 248 13.52 -0.98 -21.60
C ARG A 248 14.02 -0.01 -20.53
N ASN A 249 15.33 0.02 -20.32
CA ASN A 249 15.93 1.04 -19.46
C ASN A 249 15.57 2.40 -20.07
N PRO A 250 14.90 3.31 -19.36
CA PRO A 250 14.51 4.59 -19.97
C PRO A 250 15.72 5.52 -20.21
N GLN A 251 16.92 5.12 -19.77
CA GLN A 251 18.19 5.82 -20.04
C GLN A 251 19.10 5.12 -21.08
N VAL A 252 18.62 4.08 -21.77
CA VAL A 252 19.34 3.40 -22.88
C VAL A 252 18.48 3.35 -24.13
#